data_AF-A0A7V2G4V5-F1
#
_entry.id   AF-A0A7V2G4V5-F1
#
_cell.length_a   1.000
_cell.length_b   1.000
_cell.length_c   1.000
_cell.angle_alpha   90.00
_cell.angle_beta   90.00
_cell.angle_gamma   90.00
#
_symmetry.space_group_name_H-M   'P 1'
#
loop_
_entity.id
_entity.type
_entity.pdbx_description
1 polymer ?
#
loop_
_entity_poly.entity_id
_entity_poly.type
_entity_poly.pdbx_seq_one_letter_code
_entity_poly.pdbx_strand_id
1 'polypeptide(L)'
;MGKLSERVSGVSEPHGLLLPPAAELRARLDGFRTRWPVRWERFLAEAHAPLPEGKWYGAHGGAVLHADFLALALGDPAFAGLSVSRATRFVAEYPALLRVGNQDQDPWIHAAAMARRAIGFSWLRDACGMEEGLWAELRELFVSDALAFTEPALERRVPRHANNQGMALALNLMAVGHLWGRRYGSDARALHLLETGWSHFRDQIALHPPGGYGGEGSTYAVLVAEPLCALACALYEASTGLE
;
A
#
# COMPACT_ATOMS: atom_id res chain seq x y z
N MET A 1 -2.40 -41.55 -16.72
CA MET A 1 -1.46 -40.41 -16.51
C MET A 1 -1.39 -39.60 -17.80
N GLY A 2 -2.44 -38.84 -18.09
CA GLY A 2 -2.57 -38.09 -19.34
C GLY A 2 -3.01 -36.65 -19.09
N LYS A 3 -2.24 -35.72 -19.65
CA LYS A 3 -2.60 -34.34 -20.03
C LYS A 3 -3.15 -33.41 -18.94
N LEU A 4 -2.25 -32.92 -18.10
CA LEU A 4 -2.41 -31.65 -17.35
C LEU A 4 -1.54 -30.51 -17.93
N SER A 5 -0.83 -30.71 -19.04
CA SER A 5 0.14 -29.75 -19.58
C SER A 5 -0.36 -28.85 -20.73
N GLU A 6 -1.65 -28.90 -21.10
CA GLU A 6 -2.15 -28.20 -22.30
C GLU A 6 -3.28 -27.19 -22.04
N ARG A 7 -3.43 -26.65 -20.83
CA ARG A 7 -4.42 -25.59 -20.55
C ARG A 7 -3.88 -24.47 -19.65
N VAL A 8 -2.81 -23.80 -20.06
CA VAL A 8 -2.46 -22.46 -19.54
C VAL A 8 -1.81 -21.61 -20.64
N SER A 9 -2.43 -21.51 -21.82
CA SER A 9 -2.07 -20.47 -22.80
C SER A 9 -2.95 -19.25 -22.55
N GLY A 10 -2.45 -18.31 -21.73
CA GLY A 10 -3.13 -17.04 -21.46
C GLY A 10 -3.04 -16.46 -20.05
N VAL A 11 -2.19 -16.96 -19.14
CA VAL A 11 -1.96 -16.25 -17.86
C VAL A 11 -1.14 -15.00 -18.18
N SER A 12 -1.82 -13.85 -18.20
CA SER A 12 -1.16 -12.54 -18.21
C SER A 12 -0.14 -12.50 -17.07
N GLU A 13 1.06 -11.99 -17.35
CA GLU A 13 2.06 -11.83 -16.29
C GLU A 13 1.46 -11.07 -15.09
N PRO A 14 1.80 -11.47 -13.85
CA PRO A 14 1.33 -10.75 -12.68
C PRO A 14 1.80 -9.29 -12.76
N HIS A 15 0.84 -8.37 -12.69
CA HIS A 15 1.07 -6.94 -12.78
C HIS A 15 0.60 -6.28 -11.49
N GLY A 16 1.52 -6.11 -10.53
CA GLY A 16 1.22 -5.48 -9.25
C GLY A 16 0.61 -4.08 -9.41
N LEU A 17 -0.22 -3.66 -8.46
CA LEU A 17 -0.73 -2.28 -8.44
C LEU A 17 0.45 -1.29 -8.38
N LEU A 18 0.49 -0.31 -9.29
CA LEU A 18 1.57 0.70 -9.43
C LEU A 18 2.94 0.16 -9.84
N LEU A 19 3.05 -1.11 -10.25
CA LEU A 19 4.31 -1.71 -10.69
C LEU A 19 4.21 -2.12 -12.16
N PRO A 20 5.29 -2.00 -12.94
CA PRO A 20 5.32 -2.52 -14.30
C PRO A 20 5.23 -4.07 -14.29
N PRO A 21 5.05 -4.71 -15.47
CA PRO A 21 5.12 -6.16 -15.58
C PRO A 21 6.37 -6.75 -14.92
N ALA A 22 6.23 -7.94 -14.33
CA ALA A 22 7.29 -8.56 -13.53
C ALA A 22 8.62 -8.74 -14.31
N ALA A 23 8.57 -9.03 -15.62
CA ALA A 23 9.77 -9.13 -16.46
C ALA A 23 10.53 -7.81 -16.56
N GLU A 24 9.82 -6.70 -16.76
CA GLU A 24 10.42 -5.37 -16.80
C GLU A 24 10.98 -4.99 -15.43
N LEU A 25 10.25 -5.31 -14.36
CA LEU A 25 10.70 -5.07 -12.99
C LEU A 25 12.02 -5.78 -12.69
N ARG A 26 12.17 -7.04 -13.11
CA ARG A 26 13.43 -7.80 -12.99
C ARG A 26 14.58 -7.12 -13.71
N ALA A 27 14.38 -6.69 -14.97
CA ALA A 27 15.41 -6.00 -15.73
C ALA A 27 15.86 -4.68 -15.06
N ARG A 28 14.90 -3.91 -14.52
CA ARG A 28 15.20 -2.69 -13.75
C ARG A 28 15.98 -3.01 -12.46
N LEU A 29 15.63 -4.10 -11.77
CA LEU A 29 16.32 -4.55 -10.56
C LEU A 29 17.75 -5.02 -10.84
N ASP A 30 18.00 -5.72 -11.94
CA ASP A 30 19.35 -6.13 -12.31
C ASP A 30 20.25 -4.92 -12.54
N GLY A 31 19.75 -3.88 -13.24
CA GLY A 31 20.46 -2.61 -13.36
C GLY A 31 20.73 -1.93 -12.01
N PHE A 32 19.78 -1.98 -11.08
CA PHE A 32 19.95 -1.43 -9.73
C PHE A 32 21.00 -2.20 -8.93
N ARG A 33 20.94 -3.53 -8.93
CA ARG A 33 21.89 -4.43 -8.24
C ARG A 33 23.32 -4.18 -8.65
N THR A 34 23.57 -4.07 -9.96
CA THR A 34 24.92 -3.84 -10.49
C THR A 34 25.44 -2.45 -10.12
N ARG A 35 24.59 -1.42 -10.15
CA ARG A 35 25.02 -0.03 -9.87
C ARG A 35 25.15 0.28 -8.38
N TRP A 36 24.36 -0.37 -7.54
CA TRP A 36 24.23 -0.03 -6.12
C TRP A 36 24.26 -1.27 -5.21
N PRO A 37 25.31 -2.11 -5.26
CA PRO A 37 25.34 -3.40 -4.57
C PRO A 37 25.12 -3.27 -3.06
N VAL A 38 25.74 -2.28 -2.39
CA VAL A 38 25.57 -2.06 -0.94
C VAL A 38 24.12 -1.69 -0.56
N ARG A 39 23.45 -0.89 -1.40
CA ARG A 39 22.04 -0.51 -1.14
C ARG A 39 21.13 -1.71 -1.38
N TRP A 40 21.44 -2.53 -2.38
CA TRP A 40 20.72 -3.76 -2.64
C TRP A 40 20.85 -4.78 -1.50
N GLU A 41 22.06 -5.00 -0.99
CA GLU A 41 22.29 -5.86 0.18
C GLU A 41 21.52 -5.38 1.41
N ARG A 42 21.54 -4.07 1.68
CA ARG A 42 20.74 -3.48 2.76
C ARG A 42 19.24 -3.69 2.56
N PHE A 43 18.73 -3.50 1.34
CA PHE A 43 17.32 -3.73 1.02
C PHE A 43 16.90 -5.18 1.27
N LEU A 44 17.73 -6.15 0.86
CA LEU A 44 17.52 -7.56 1.15
C LEU A 44 17.54 -7.85 2.66
N ALA A 45 18.50 -7.29 3.39
CA ALA A 45 18.60 -7.47 4.84
C ALA A 45 17.35 -6.91 5.56
N GLU A 46 16.86 -5.74 5.15
CA GLU A 46 15.63 -5.15 5.67
C GLU A 46 14.39 -5.98 5.31
N ALA A 47 14.35 -6.60 4.12
CA ALA A 47 13.29 -7.51 3.73
C ALA A 47 13.24 -8.77 4.59
N HIS A 48 14.40 -9.30 5.01
CA HIS A 48 14.50 -10.45 5.90
C HIS A 48 14.34 -10.12 7.39
N ALA A 49 14.39 -8.84 7.77
CA ALA A 49 14.33 -8.44 9.17
C ALA A 49 13.02 -8.90 9.83
N PRO A 50 13.07 -9.39 11.09
CA PRO A 50 11.85 -9.72 11.82
C PRO A 50 11.00 -8.46 12.04
N LEU A 51 9.67 -8.63 12.02
CA LEU A 51 8.78 -7.53 12.38
C LEU A 51 8.86 -7.27 13.89
N PRO A 52 9.10 -6.03 14.33
CA PRO A 52 9.12 -5.69 15.74
C PRO A 52 7.77 -5.98 16.39
N GLU A 53 7.80 -6.51 17.61
CA GLU A 53 6.59 -6.83 18.38
C GLU A 53 5.76 -5.58 18.67
N GLY A 54 4.44 -5.70 18.51
CA GLY A 54 3.48 -4.65 18.88
C GLY A 54 3.55 -3.35 18.07
N LYS A 55 4.39 -3.26 17.03
CA LYS A 55 4.57 -2.03 16.23
C LYS A 55 4.22 -2.26 14.77
N TRP A 56 2.98 -1.92 14.43
CA TRP A 56 2.48 -1.97 13.06
C TRP A 56 2.38 -0.58 12.42
N TYR A 57 3.09 0.44 12.89
CA TYR A 57 3.07 1.77 12.27
C TYR A 57 4.46 2.41 12.29
N GLY A 58 4.63 3.53 11.58
CA GLY A 58 5.90 4.27 11.53
C GLY A 58 6.99 3.63 10.66
N ALA A 59 8.25 3.81 11.05
CA ALA A 59 9.44 3.41 10.28
C ALA A 59 9.49 1.91 9.92
N HIS A 60 8.72 1.08 10.63
CA HIS A 60 8.68 -0.37 10.44
C HIS A 60 7.70 -0.82 9.35
N GLY A 61 6.88 0.08 8.81
CA GLY A 61 6.00 -0.21 7.67
C GLY A 61 6.76 -0.60 6.40
N GLY A 62 8.01 -0.14 6.23
CA GLY A 62 8.83 -0.43 5.05
C GLY A 62 9.25 -1.90 4.92
N ALA A 63 9.55 -2.58 6.04
CA ALA A 63 10.08 -3.94 6.01
C ALA A 63 9.07 -4.96 5.43
N VAL A 64 7.76 -4.76 5.67
CA VAL A 64 6.69 -5.59 5.10
C VAL A 64 6.70 -5.48 3.57
N LEU A 65 6.75 -4.25 3.06
CA LEU A 65 6.69 -3.94 1.63
C LEU A 65 7.87 -4.50 0.85
N HIS A 66 9.06 -4.55 1.46
CA HIS A 66 10.25 -5.03 0.77
C HIS A 66 10.12 -6.52 0.42
N ALA A 67 9.59 -7.34 1.33
CA ALA A 67 9.37 -8.75 1.05
C ALA A 67 8.25 -8.96 0.03
N ASP A 68 7.15 -8.21 0.15
CA ASP A 68 6.02 -8.29 -0.81
C ASP A 68 6.50 -7.94 -2.24
N PHE A 69 7.27 -6.86 -2.35
CA PHE A 69 7.87 -6.41 -3.60
C PHE A 69 8.83 -7.46 -4.17
N LEU A 70 9.71 -8.02 -3.36
CA LEU A 70 10.68 -9.04 -3.80
C LEU A 70 10.00 -10.34 -4.21
N ALA A 71 8.92 -10.73 -3.52
CA ALA A 71 8.10 -11.89 -3.88
C ALA A 71 7.52 -11.71 -5.29
N LEU A 72 6.93 -10.54 -5.59
CA LEU A 72 6.40 -10.23 -6.91
C LEU A 72 7.50 -10.12 -7.98
N ALA A 73 8.54 -9.34 -7.69
CA ALA A 73 9.56 -9.02 -8.68
C ALA A 73 10.38 -10.26 -9.06
N LEU A 74 10.81 -11.03 -8.05
CA LEU A 74 11.75 -12.14 -8.25
C LEU A 74 11.06 -13.48 -8.39
N GLY A 75 9.79 -13.60 -7.98
CA GLY A 75 9.12 -14.91 -7.88
C GLY A 75 9.79 -15.85 -6.88
N ASP A 76 10.53 -15.30 -5.90
CA ASP A 76 11.29 -16.10 -4.94
C ASP A 76 10.35 -16.62 -3.83
N PRO A 77 10.23 -17.95 -3.66
CA PRO A 77 9.34 -18.54 -2.67
C PRO A 77 9.71 -18.19 -1.22
N ALA A 78 10.96 -17.84 -0.93
CA ALA A 78 11.37 -17.42 0.41
C ALA A 78 10.73 -16.08 0.80
N PHE A 79 10.74 -15.10 -0.11
CA PHE A 79 10.08 -13.81 0.11
C PHE A 79 8.57 -13.94 0.13
N ALA A 80 7.99 -14.81 -0.72
CA ALA A 80 6.56 -15.10 -0.68
C ALA A 80 6.15 -15.70 0.68
N GLY A 81 6.90 -16.69 1.18
CA GLY A 81 6.64 -17.30 2.49
C GLY A 81 6.76 -16.31 3.66
N LEU A 82 7.76 -15.42 3.64
CA LEU A 82 7.90 -14.34 4.63
C LEU A 82 6.70 -13.39 4.59
N SER A 83 6.27 -13.01 3.41
CA SER A 83 5.18 -12.06 3.20
C SER A 83 3.84 -12.63 3.66
N VAL A 84 3.55 -13.90 3.32
CA VAL A 84 2.36 -14.62 3.82
C VAL A 84 2.39 -14.70 5.35
N SER A 85 3.51 -15.12 5.95
CA SER A 85 3.66 -15.18 7.42
C SER A 85 3.36 -13.84 8.09
N ARG A 86 3.84 -12.74 7.50
CA ARG A 86 3.57 -11.38 7.99
C ARG A 86 2.12 -10.96 7.83
N ALA A 87 1.48 -11.31 6.72
CA ALA A 87 0.06 -11.05 6.50
C ALA A 87 -0.80 -11.81 7.51
N THR A 88 -0.55 -13.10 7.72
CA THR A 88 -1.23 -13.91 8.74
C THR A 88 -1.04 -13.34 10.13
N ARG A 89 0.20 -12.98 10.49
CA ARG A 89 0.49 -12.34 11.78
C ARG A 89 -0.24 -11.01 11.94
N PHE A 90 -0.29 -10.20 10.89
CA PHE A 90 -1.02 -8.94 10.89
C PHE A 90 -2.50 -9.16 11.20
N VAL A 91 -3.16 -10.08 10.49
CA VAL A 91 -4.57 -10.42 10.74
C VAL A 91 -4.81 -10.91 12.17
N ALA A 92 -3.90 -11.73 12.70
CA ALA A 92 -4.04 -12.28 14.04
C ALA A 92 -3.84 -11.23 15.16
N GLU A 93 -2.87 -10.32 15.01
CA GLU A 93 -2.45 -9.42 16.09
C GLU A 93 -3.09 -8.03 16.02
N TYR A 94 -3.38 -7.53 14.82
CA TYR A 94 -3.84 -6.16 14.61
C TYR A 94 -5.15 -5.82 15.33
N PRO A 95 -6.19 -6.69 15.34
CA PRO A 95 -7.44 -6.39 16.04
C PRO A 95 -7.25 -6.11 17.54
N ALA A 96 -6.30 -6.79 18.19
CA ALA A 96 -6.01 -6.55 19.60
C ALA A 96 -5.41 -5.16 19.82
N LEU A 97 -4.58 -4.68 18.87
CA LEU A 97 -3.95 -3.37 18.95
C LEU A 97 -4.93 -2.22 18.71
N LEU A 98 -5.95 -2.43 17.87
CA LEU A 98 -7.04 -1.46 17.69
C LEU A 98 -7.78 -1.22 19.02
N ARG A 99 -7.95 -2.25 19.85
CA ARG A 99 -8.66 -2.15 21.15
C ARG A 99 -7.89 -1.37 22.21
N VAL A 100 -6.57 -1.36 22.14
CA VAL A 100 -5.70 -0.65 23.11
C VAL A 100 -5.61 0.85 22.78
N GLY A 101 -6.16 1.27 21.64
CA GLY A 101 -6.21 2.69 21.28
C GLY A 101 -4.87 3.24 20.84
N ASN A 102 -4.20 2.57 19.89
CA ASN A 102 -2.99 3.10 19.22
C ASN A 102 -3.22 4.39 18.39
N GLN A 103 -4.35 5.07 18.62
CA GLN A 103 -4.75 6.37 18.07
C GLN A 103 -3.92 7.54 18.62
N ASP A 104 -3.01 7.30 19.57
CA ASP A 104 -2.02 8.28 20.03
C ASP A 104 -0.94 8.59 18.97
N GLN A 105 -0.91 7.85 17.86
CA GLN A 105 -0.05 8.19 16.72
C GLN A 105 -0.69 9.24 15.84
N ASP A 106 0.15 10.15 15.34
CA ASP A 106 -0.25 11.16 14.37
C ASP A 106 -0.93 10.48 13.16
N PRO A 107 -2.16 10.86 12.76
CA PRO A 107 -2.95 10.16 11.75
C PRO A 107 -2.22 9.89 10.43
N TRP A 108 -1.26 10.73 10.05
CA TRP A 108 -0.49 10.51 8.82
C TRP A 108 0.44 9.31 8.91
N ILE A 109 0.99 9.02 10.09
CA ILE A 109 1.89 7.88 10.35
C ILE A 109 1.11 6.58 10.20
N HIS A 110 -0.10 6.53 10.77
CA HIS A 110 -1.03 5.42 10.66
C HIS A 110 -1.45 5.22 9.20
N ALA A 111 -2.06 6.25 8.61
CA ALA A 111 -2.73 6.14 7.32
C ALA A 111 -1.75 5.80 6.19
N ALA A 112 -0.57 6.43 6.15
CA ALA A 112 0.46 6.14 5.16
C ALA A 112 0.98 4.70 5.28
N ALA A 113 1.24 4.22 6.50
CA ALA A 113 1.71 2.85 6.71
C ALA A 113 0.65 1.82 6.29
N MET A 114 -0.61 2.08 6.62
CA MET A 114 -1.74 1.22 6.24
C MET A 114 -1.98 1.21 4.73
N ALA A 115 -1.91 2.37 4.07
CA ALA A 115 -2.05 2.47 2.61
C ALA A 115 -0.98 1.64 1.89
N ARG A 116 0.28 1.79 2.33
CA ARG A 116 1.39 1.04 1.76
C ARG A 116 1.21 -0.46 1.97
N ARG A 117 0.83 -0.92 3.17
CA ARG A 117 0.60 -2.36 3.41
C ARG A 117 -0.51 -2.94 2.54
N ALA A 118 -1.62 -2.22 2.38
CA ALA A 118 -2.68 -2.65 1.49
C ALA A 118 -2.14 -2.87 0.06
N ILE A 119 -1.33 -1.94 -0.44
CA ILE A 119 -0.64 -2.06 -1.73
C ILE A 119 0.32 -3.25 -1.73
N GLY A 120 1.15 -3.43 -0.70
CA GLY A 120 2.09 -4.56 -0.58
C GLY A 120 1.39 -5.92 -0.60
N PHE A 121 0.33 -6.10 0.19
CA PHE A 121 -0.45 -7.34 0.18
C PHE A 121 -1.16 -7.59 -1.16
N SER A 122 -1.49 -6.55 -1.92
CA SER A 122 -1.98 -6.72 -3.29
C SER A 122 -0.90 -7.31 -4.22
N TRP A 123 0.36 -6.90 -4.06
CA TRP A 123 1.48 -7.48 -4.80
C TRP A 123 1.68 -8.95 -4.43
N LEU A 124 1.57 -9.28 -3.14
CA LEU A 124 1.64 -10.66 -2.69
C LEU A 124 0.51 -11.51 -3.29
N ARG A 125 -0.73 -10.98 -3.31
CA ARG A 125 -1.87 -11.65 -3.95
C ARG A 125 -1.59 -11.95 -5.42
N ASP A 126 -1.08 -10.97 -6.16
CA ASP A 126 -0.75 -11.13 -7.58
C ASP A 126 0.44 -12.08 -7.80
N ALA A 127 1.43 -12.07 -6.90
CA ALA A 127 2.66 -12.85 -7.04
C ALA A 127 2.45 -14.35 -6.82
N CYS A 128 1.68 -14.73 -5.80
CA CYS A 128 1.62 -16.13 -5.35
C CYS A 128 0.22 -16.69 -5.15
N GLY A 129 -0.85 -15.94 -5.47
CA GLY A 129 -2.22 -16.42 -5.30
C GLY A 129 -2.57 -16.65 -3.84
N MET A 130 -2.59 -15.56 -3.06
CA MET A 130 -2.95 -15.58 -1.63
C MET A 130 -4.26 -16.34 -1.39
N GLU A 131 -4.31 -17.12 -0.30
CA GLU A 131 -5.53 -17.83 0.11
C GLU A 131 -6.71 -16.86 0.26
N GLU A 132 -7.86 -17.22 -0.31
CA GLU A 132 -9.05 -16.36 -0.29
C GLU A 132 -9.58 -16.07 1.13
N GLY A 133 -9.41 -17.01 2.07
CA GLY A 133 -9.74 -16.79 3.48
C GLY A 133 -8.94 -15.63 4.07
N LEU A 134 -7.61 -15.71 3.97
CA LEU A 134 -6.70 -14.65 4.43
C LEU A 134 -6.97 -13.31 3.73
N TRP A 135 -7.24 -13.33 2.42
CA TRP A 135 -7.58 -12.10 1.68
C TRP A 135 -8.89 -11.46 2.14
N ALA A 136 -9.90 -12.27 2.44
CA ALA A 136 -11.18 -11.78 2.97
C ALA A 136 -11.02 -11.17 4.37
N GLU A 137 -10.16 -11.74 5.21
CA GLU A 137 -9.83 -11.19 6.53
C GLU A 137 -9.07 -9.87 6.42
N LEU A 138 -8.07 -9.78 5.53
CA LEU A 138 -7.38 -8.53 5.24
C LEU A 138 -8.34 -7.45 4.76
N ARG A 139 -9.23 -7.77 3.80
CA ARG A 139 -10.27 -6.85 3.33
C ARG A 139 -11.07 -6.28 4.50
N GLU A 140 -11.60 -7.17 5.35
CA GLU A 140 -12.44 -6.73 6.46
C GLU A 140 -11.67 -5.82 7.42
N LEU A 141 -10.41 -6.14 7.72
CA LEU A 141 -9.57 -5.31 8.60
C LEU A 141 -9.30 -3.93 8.02
N PHE A 142 -8.85 -3.85 6.76
CA PHE A 142 -8.52 -2.56 6.16
C PHE A 142 -9.74 -1.69 5.92
N VAL A 143 -10.86 -2.27 5.46
CA VAL A 143 -12.10 -1.53 5.21
C VAL A 143 -12.68 -1.02 6.54
N SER A 144 -12.76 -1.87 7.56
CA SER A 144 -13.32 -1.48 8.85
C SER A 144 -12.41 -0.52 9.62
N ASP A 145 -11.08 -0.66 9.56
CA ASP A 145 -10.14 0.33 10.11
C ASP A 145 -10.30 1.70 9.42
N ALA A 146 -10.36 1.72 8.09
CA ALA A 146 -10.51 2.95 7.33
C ALA A 146 -11.82 3.68 7.64
N LEU A 147 -12.94 2.96 7.74
CA LEU A 147 -14.24 3.53 8.15
C LEU A 147 -14.24 4.02 9.60
N ALA A 148 -13.61 3.28 10.51
CA ALA A 148 -13.66 3.60 11.94
C ALA A 148 -12.71 4.75 12.32
N PHE A 149 -11.60 4.91 11.61
CA PHE A 149 -10.54 5.84 11.98
C PHE A 149 -10.18 6.83 10.86
N THR A 150 -9.73 6.34 9.71
CA THR A 150 -9.16 7.19 8.65
C THR A 150 -10.19 8.16 8.07
N GLU A 151 -11.39 7.69 7.73
CA GLU A 151 -12.45 8.51 7.16
C GLU A 151 -12.93 9.58 8.16
N PRO A 152 -13.33 9.25 9.40
CA PRO A 152 -13.69 10.27 10.38
C PRO A 152 -12.57 11.28 10.64
N ALA A 153 -11.31 10.85 10.65
CA ALA A 153 -10.17 11.75 10.83
C ALA A 153 -9.97 12.70 9.64
N LEU A 154 -10.27 12.25 8.42
CA LEU A 154 -10.22 13.07 7.21
C LEU A 154 -11.38 14.06 7.14
N GLU A 155 -12.60 13.61 7.43
CA GLU A 155 -13.80 14.44 7.39
C GLU A 155 -13.78 15.56 8.44
N ARG A 156 -13.14 15.33 9.59
CA ARG A 156 -12.97 16.35 10.64
C ARG A 156 -11.99 17.47 10.26
N ARG A 157 -11.27 17.36 9.14
CA ARG A 157 -10.39 18.42 8.62
C ARG A 157 -11.19 19.50 7.91
N VAL A 158 -11.85 20.34 8.70
CA VAL A 158 -12.65 21.48 8.23
C VAL A 158 -12.09 22.78 8.82
N PRO A 159 -11.76 23.80 8.00
CA PRO A 159 -11.81 23.77 6.53
C PRO A 159 -10.80 22.80 5.94
N ARG A 160 -11.10 22.30 4.72
CA ARG A 160 -10.16 21.50 3.93
C ARG A 160 -8.87 22.30 3.74
N HIS A 161 -7.72 21.66 3.90
CA HIS A 161 -6.41 22.30 3.82
C HIS A 161 -5.40 21.34 3.19
N ALA A 162 -4.46 21.86 2.40
CA ALA A 162 -3.38 21.08 1.81
C ALA A 162 -2.30 20.77 2.85
N ASN A 163 -2.21 19.54 3.34
CA ASN A 163 -1.12 19.09 4.21
C ASN A 163 -0.87 17.58 4.12
N ASN A 164 0.28 17.16 4.64
CA ASN A 164 0.73 15.78 4.64
C ASN A 164 -0.26 14.81 5.30
N GLN A 165 -1.00 15.25 6.32
CA GLN A 165 -1.93 14.41 7.06
C GLN A 165 -3.20 14.16 6.26
N GLY A 166 -3.78 15.21 5.67
CA GLY A 166 -4.92 15.08 4.76
C GLY A 166 -4.57 14.24 3.54
N MET A 167 -3.37 14.43 2.98
CA MET A 167 -2.86 13.61 1.87
C MET A 167 -2.68 12.13 2.26
N ALA A 168 -2.10 11.84 3.42
CA ALA A 168 -1.91 10.46 3.89
C ALA A 168 -3.24 9.73 4.14
N LEU A 169 -4.21 10.43 4.75
CA LEU A 169 -5.55 9.91 5.00
C LEU A 169 -6.27 9.65 3.66
N ALA A 170 -6.27 10.61 2.74
CA ALA A 170 -6.88 10.46 1.42
C ALA A 170 -6.26 9.30 0.63
N LEU A 171 -4.93 9.19 0.63
CA LEU A 171 -4.20 8.07 0.01
C LEU A 171 -4.64 6.72 0.60
N ASN A 172 -4.81 6.62 1.92
CA ASN A 172 -5.28 5.39 2.56
C ASN A 172 -6.67 4.98 2.07
N LEU A 173 -7.62 5.92 2.09
CA LEU A 173 -8.98 5.66 1.61
C LEU A 173 -9.00 5.26 0.13
N MET A 174 -8.21 5.94 -0.70
CA MET A 174 -8.07 5.60 -2.11
C MET A 174 -7.47 4.19 -2.30
N ALA A 175 -6.44 3.83 -1.54
CA ALA A 175 -5.76 2.55 -1.71
C ALA A 175 -6.68 1.39 -1.32
N VAL A 176 -7.29 1.50 -0.14
CA VAL A 176 -8.27 0.53 0.37
C VAL A 176 -9.46 0.43 -0.58
N GLY A 177 -10.01 1.58 -0.95
CA GLY A 177 -11.19 1.64 -1.80
C GLY A 177 -10.97 1.11 -3.22
N HIS A 178 -9.82 1.41 -3.84
CA HIS A 178 -9.49 0.87 -5.15
C HIS A 178 -9.28 -0.64 -5.11
N LEU A 179 -8.52 -1.14 -4.13
CA LEU A 179 -8.18 -2.56 -4.03
C LEU A 179 -9.42 -3.45 -3.86
N TRP A 180 -10.27 -3.15 -2.88
CA TRP A 180 -11.40 -4.00 -2.52
C TRP A 180 -12.74 -3.56 -3.12
N GLY A 181 -12.86 -2.30 -3.55
CA GLY A 181 -14.05 -1.78 -4.21
C GLY A 181 -14.03 -1.91 -5.73
N ARG A 182 -12.85 -1.95 -6.37
CA ARG A 182 -12.73 -2.03 -7.84
C ARG A 182 -11.89 -3.19 -8.35
N ARG A 183 -10.63 -3.30 -7.89
CA ARG A 183 -9.62 -4.18 -8.54
C ARG A 183 -9.86 -5.66 -8.25
N TYR A 184 -10.08 -6.02 -6.99
CA TYR A 184 -10.25 -7.42 -6.55
C TYR A 184 -11.65 -7.73 -6.01
N GLY A 185 -12.59 -6.80 -6.13
CA GLY A 185 -13.91 -6.95 -5.54
C GLY A 185 -14.86 -5.80 -5.88
N SER A 186 -16.00 -5.83 -5.21
CA SER A 186 -17.10 -4.87 -5.36
C SER A 186 -17.69 -4.51 -3.98
N ASP A 187 -16.85 -4.45 -2.94
CA ASP A 187 -17.31 -4.06 -1.60
C ASP A 187 -17.79 -2.60 -1.63
N ALA A 188 -19.09 -2.41 -1.40
CA ALA A 188 -19.72 -1.09 -1.44
C ALA A 188 -19.13 -0.12 -0.41
N ARG A 189 -18.67 -0.62 0.75
CA ARG A 189 -17.99 0.18 1.75
C ARG A 189 -16.66 0.69 1.22
N ALA A 190 -15.91 -0.17 0.55
CA ALA A 190 -14.63 0.21 -0.06
C ALA A 190 -14.83 1.22 -1.20
N LEU A 191 -15.89 1.06 -2.01
CA LEU A 191 -16.25 2.05 -3.03
C LEU A 191 -16.56 3.43 -2.42
N HIS A 192 -17.29 3.47 -1.31
CA HIS A 192 -17.52 4.71 -0.58
C HIS A 192 -16.21 5.37 -0.12
N LEU A 193 -15.30 4.59 0.49
CA LEU A 193 -13.98 5.10 0.90
C LEU A 193 -13.19 5.67 -0.30
N LEU A 194 -13.25 5.00 -1.47
CA LEU A 194 -12.59 5.50 -2.69
C LEU A 194 -13.12 6.86 -3.11
N GLU A 195 -14.44 7.04 -3.13
CA GLU A 195 -15.10 8.29 -3.50
C GLU A 195 -14.76 9.43 -2.52
N THR A 196 -14.81 9.14 -1.22
CA THR A 196 -14.42 10.07 -0.15
C THR A 196 -12.95 10.48 -0.31
N GLY A 197 -12.05 9.50 -0.47
CA GLY A 197 -10.62 9.74 -0.67
C GLY A 197 -10.31 10.59 -1.91
N TRP A 198 -10.95 10.30 -3.05
CA TRP A 198 -10.79 11.07 -4.28
C TRP A 198 -11.29 12.51 -4.18
N SER A 199 -12.41 12.74 -3.50
CA SER A 199 -12.89 14.11 -3.27
C SER A 199 -11.82 14.91 -2.53
N HIS A 200 -11.34 14.38 -1.40
CA HIS A 200 -10.37 15.08 -0.58
C HIS A 200 -9.01 15.23 -1.27
N PHE A 201 -8.53 14.20 -2.00
CA PHE A 201 -7.30 14.31 -2.77
C PHE A 201 -7.35 15.46 -3.79
N ARG A 202 -8.44 15.58 -4.54
CA ARG A 202 -8.61 16.68 -5.51
C ARG A 202 -8.59 18.06 -4.83
N ASP A 203 -9.23 18.18 -3.67
CA ASP A 203 -9.18 19.43 -2.91
C ASP A 203 -7.78 19.74 -2.39
N GLN A 204 -7.04 18.73 -1.91
CA GLN A 204 -5.64 18.91 -1.48
C GLN A 204 -4.81 19.49 -2.63
N ILE A 205 -4.90 18.89 -3.82
CA ILE A 205 -4.21 19.38 -5.02
C ILE A 205 -4.65 20.80 -5.39
N ALA A 206 -5.95 21.08 -5.38
CA ALA A 206 -6.48 22.41 -5.73
C ALA A 206 -6.06 23.52 -4.76
N LEU A 207 -5.73 23.16 -3.52
CA LEU A 207 -5.31 24.10 -2.48
C LEU A 207 -3.79 24.36 -2.48
N HIS A 208 -2.99 23.59 -3.23
CA HIS A 208 -1.57 23.90 -3.41
C HIS A 208 -1.41 25.19 -4.25
N PRO A 209 -0.45 26.07 -3.90
CA PRO A 209 -0.15 27.20 -4.75
C PRO A 209 0.44 26.72 -6.10
N PRO A 210 0.44 27.55 -7.15
CA PRO A 210 0.98 27.19 -8.47
C PRO A 210 2.44 26.71 -8.47
N GLY A 211 3.23 27.04 -7.44
CA GLY A 211 4.59 26.54 -7.24
C GLY A 211 4.70 25.20 -6.52
N GLY A 212 3.59 24.53 -6.19
CA GLY A 212 3.53 23.22 -5.54
C GLY A 212 3.82 23.21 -4.03
N TYR A 213 4.41 24.27 -3.48
CA TYR A 213 4.81 24.31 -2.07
C TYR A 213 3.61 24.39 -1.10
N GLY A 214 3.35 23.32 -0.36
CA GLY A 214 2.21 23.20 0.57
C GLY A 214 2.33 23.96 1.91
N GLY A 215 3.39 24.76 2.12
CA GLY A 215 3.50 25.60 3.33
C GLY A 215 4.02 24.91 4.59
N GLU A 216 4.23 23.59 4.58
CA GLU A 216 4.62 22.82 5.78
C GLU A 216 6.11 22.88 6.13
N GLY A 217 6.94 23.55 5.33
CA GLY A 217 8.40 23.49 5.44
C GLY A 217 9.01 22.46 4.49
N SER A 218 10.25 22.71 4.06
CA SER A 218 10.97 21.84 3.13
C SER A 218 11.15 20.41 3.65
N THR A 219 11.30 20.23 4.96
CA THR A 219 11.40 18.91 5.59
C THR A 219 10.14 18.07 5.33
N TYR A 220 8.96 18.65 5.55
CA TYR A 220 7.69 17.93 5.36
C TYR A 220 7.34 17.78 3.88
N ALA A 221 7.65 18.80 3.07
CA ALA A 221 7.49 18.74 1.62
C ALA A 221 8.23 17.53 1.04
N VAL A 222 9.55 17.44 1.26
CA VAL A 222 10.41 16.44 0.62
C VAL A 222 10.25 15.04 1.23
N LEU A 223 10.13 14.94 2.57
CA LEU A 223 10.15 13.64 3.24
C LEU A 223 8.78 12.98 3.37
N VAL A 224 7.69 13.74 3.23
CA VAL A 224 6.34 13.25 3.51
C VAL A 224 5.36 13.61 2.39
N ALA A 225 5.13 14.89 2.14
CA ALA A 225 4.07 15.33 1.23
C ALA A 225 4.32 14.92 -0.23
N GLU A 226 5.52 15.14 -0.76
CA GLU A 226 5.88 14.77 -2.14
C GLU A 226 5.79 13.26 -2.38
N PRO A 227 6.38 12.37 -1.55
CA PRO A 227 6.21 10.93 -1.72
C PRO A 227 4.76 10.46 -1.62
N LEU A 228 3.96 11.05 -0.72
CA LEU A 228 2.54 10.72 -0.61
C LEU A 228 1.75 11.20 -1.83
N CYS A 229 2.03 12.40 -2.32
CA CYS A 229 1.42 12.97 -3.50
C CYS A 229 1.74 12.14 -4.74
N ALA A 230 3.01 11.77 -4.95
CA ALA A 230 3.42 10.91 -6.06
C ALA A 230 2.68 9.55 -6.03
N LEU A 231 2.58 8.94 -4.85
CA LEU A 231 1.88 7.66 -4.68
C LEU A 231 0.37 7.82 -4.91
N ALA A 232 -0.23 8.92 -4.45
CA ALA A 232 -1.64 9.23 -4.65
C ALA A 232 -1.96 9.50 -6.13
N CYS A 233 -1.09 10.21 -6.86
CA CYS A 233 -1.22 10.40 -8.31
C CYS A 233 -1.18 9.06 -9.05
N ALA A 234 -0.17 8.22 -8.79
CA ALA A 234 -0.06 6.92 -9.43
C ALA A 234 -1.30 6.03 -9.16
N LEU A 235 -1.84 6.10 -7.94
CA LEU A 235 -3.06 5.40 -7.58
C LEU A 235 -4.31 6.00 -8.25
N TYR A 236 -4.37 7.32 -8.40
CA TYR A 236 -5.45 8.00 -9.10
C TYR A 236 -5.47 7.59 -10.58
N GLU A 237 -4.33 7.60 -11.25
CA GLU A 237 -4.15 7.11 -12.63
C GLU A 237 -4.63 5.64 -12.75
N ALA A 238 -4.09 4.75 -11.90
CA ALA A 238 -4.45 3.34 -11.90
C ALA A 238 -5.95 3.08 -11.62
N SER A 239 -6.59 3.93 -10.83
CA SER A 239 -8.00 3.76 -10.43
C SER A 239 -9.01 4.40 -11.39
N THR A 240 -8.55 5.31 -12.25
CA THR A 240 -9.37 6.01 -13.25
C THR A 240 -9.12 5.55 -14.68
N GLY A 241 -8.01 4.84 -14.94
CA GLY A 241 -7.59 4.44 -16.28
C GLY A 241 -7.03 5.60 -17.11
N LEU A 242 -6.60 6.68 -16.45
CA LEU A 242 -5.85 7.76 -17.08
C LEU A 242 -4.38 7.33 -17.14
N GLU A 243 -3.88 7.05 -18.36
CA GLU A 243 -2.46 6.83 -18.67
C GLU A 243 -1.80 8.11 -19.21
#